data_AF-S8D4Y8-F1
#
_entry.id   AF-S8D4Y8-F1
#
_cell.length_a   1.000
_cell.length_b   1.000
_cell.length_c   1.000
_cell.angle_alpha   90.00
_cell.angle_beta   90.00
_cell.angle_gamma   90.00
#
_symmetry.space_group_name_H-M   'P 1'
#
loop_
_entity.id
_entity.type
_entity.pdbx_description
1 polymer ?
#
loop_
_entity_poly.entity_id
_entity_poly.type
_entity_poly.pdbx_seq_one_letter_code
_entity_poly.pdbx_strand_id
1 'polypeptide(L)'
;RQILVKLLDGKHRIMNFYDSAVTGADLKKRIESLTFIPSGEQLLLIDSSKVLHDHQVLILPPSGKKPEEITLGCNFQLPRDKGFPDDESVIERDVLSNFPVVVHLLLRLRGGKGGFGSLLRGAATKAGHKKTNNFDACRDMNGRRLRHVNAEKKLEEWRAGAEERKLEKVAEDFLKKKSKEAVKIGKTAGVDSAEKYVAKYRADSEKCREVVEKAIRDSVK
;
A
#
# COMPACT_ATOMS: atom_id res chain seq x y z
N ARG A 1 -51.52 -8.91 12.67
CA ARG A 1 -50.06 -9.05 12.95
C ARG A 1 -49.39 -7.71 12.67
N GLN A 2 -48.37 -7.32 13.44
CA GLN A 2 -47.80 -5.97 13.39
C GLN A 2 -46.37 -5.99 12.83
N ILE A 3 -46.09 -5.11 11.87
CA ILE A 3 -44.74 -4.78 11.39
C ILE A 3 -44.46 -3.33 11.76
N LEU A 4 -43.33 -3.05 12.40
CA LEU A 4 -42.89 -1.67 12.61
C LEU A 4 -42.01 -1.24 11.44
N VAL A 5 -42.45 -0.20 10.73
CA VAL A 5 -41.66 0.42 9.67
C VAL A 5 -41.07 1.73 10.19
N LYS A 6 -39.75 1.83 10.25
CA LYS A 6 -39.05 3.10 10.50
C LYS A 6 -39.03 3.89 9.19
N LEU A 7 -39.73 5.02 9.17
CA LEU A 7 -39.83 5.92 8.03
C LEU A 7 -38.59 6.83 7.92
N LEU A 8 -38.51 7.57 6.80
CA LEU A 8 -37.44 8.53 6.52
C LEU A 8 -37.39 9.72 7.51
N ASP A 9 -38.51 10.03 8.17
CA ASP A 9 -38.60 11.03 9.23
C ASP A 9 -38.05 10.53 10.58
N GLY A 10 -37.54 9.28 10.62
CA GLY A 10 -37.02 8.63 11.81
C GLY A 10 -38.10 8.07 12.73
N LYS A 11 -39.39 8.28 12.44
CA LYS A 11 -40.50 7.78 13.25
C LYS A 11 -40.86 6.36 12.85
N HIS A 12 -41.38 5.61 13.82
CA HIS A 12 -41.92 4.28 13.57
C HIS A 12 -43.42 4.38 13.24
N ARG A 13 -43.84 3.68 12.19
CA ARG A 13 -45.24 3.43 11.86
C ARG A 13 -45.54 1.96 12.01
N ILE A 14 -46.66 1.65 12.63
CA ILE A 14 -47.14 0.28 12.79
C ILE A 14 -48.03 -0.04 11.59
N MET A 15 -47.72 -1.14 10.91
CA MET A 15 -48.53 -1.69 9.84
C MET A 15 -49.19 -2.98 10.29
N ASN A 16 -50.51 -3.01 10.18
CA ASN A 16 -51.32 -4.16 10.54
C ASN A 16 -51.60 -4.99 9.28
N PHE A 17 -51.23 -6.27 9.34
CA PHE A 17 -51.53 -7.26 8.31
C PHE A 17 -52.44 -8.34 8.88
N TYR A 18 -53.45 -8.75 8.11
CA TYR A 18 -54.34 -9.85 8.45
C TYR A 18 -53.66 -11.19 8.20
N ASP A 19 -52.82 -11.26 7.17
CA ASP A 19 -52.14 -12.48 6.75
C ASP A 19 -50.94 -12.83 7.62
N SER A 20 -50.65 -14.13 7.61
CA SER A 20 -49.52 -14.73 8.31
C SER A 20 -48.17 -14.49 7.65
N ALA A 21 -48.22 -14.20 6.36
CA ALA A 21 -47.10 -14.06 5.48
C ALA A 21 -47.33 -12.78 4.67
N VAL A 22 -46.34 -11.90 4.65
CA VAL A 22 -46.41 -10.63 3.91
C VAL A 22 -45.26 -10.58 2.93
N THR A 23 -45.57 -10.44 1.66
CA THR A 23 -44.56 -10.31 0.59
C THR A 23 -43.91 -8.93 0.65
N GLY A 24 -42.63 -8.84 0.30
CA GLY A 24 -41.91 -7.56 0.22
C GLY A 24 -42.60 -6.56 -0.71
N ALA A 25 -43.15 -7.02 -1.84
CA ALA A 25 -43.95 -6.20 -2.74
C ALA A 25 -45.21 -5.61 -2.08
N ASP A 26 -45.94 -6.39 -1.28
CA ASP A 26 -47.16 -5.95 -0.61
C ASP A 26 -46.84 -4.92 0.48
N LEU A 27 -45.75 -5.14 1.21
CA LEU A 27 -45.25 -4.18 2.19
C LEU A 27 -44.85 -2.86 1.51
N LYS A 28 -44.15 -2.92 0.37
CA LYS A 28 -43.77 -1.71 -0.39
C LYS A 28 -44.96 -0.94 -0.92
N LYS A 29 -45.96 -1.62 -1.49
CA LYS A 29 -47.21 -1.00 -1.93
C LYS A 29 -47.96 -0.33 -0.78
N ARG A 30 -47.95 -0.96 0.40
CA ARG A 30 -48.57 -0.39 1.61
C ARG A 30 -47.82 0.84 2.10
N ILE A 31 -46.49 0.82 2.06
CA ILE A 31 -45.66 1.99 2.37
C ILE A 31 -45.90 3.10 1.35
N GLU A 32 -45.97 2.78 0.06
CA GLU A 32 -46.24 3.74 -1.02
C GLU A 32 -47.57 4.47 -0.81
N SER A 33 -48.61 3.74 -0.41
CA SER A 33 -49.92 4.32 -0.07
C SER A 33 -49.88 5.28 1.13
N LEU A 34 -48.92 5.13 2.03
CA LEU A 34 -48.80 5.91 3.26
C LEU A 34 -47.83 7.08 3.15
N THR A 35 -46.75 6.93 2.37
CA THR A 35 -45.66 7.90 2.27
C THR A 35 -45.57 8.59 0.92
N PHE A 36 -46.36 8.14 -0.07
CA PHE A 36 -46.30 8.57 -1.47
C PHE A 36 -44.94 8.34 -2.14
N ILE A 37 -44.09 7.48 -1.56
CA ILE A 37 -42.81 7.08 -2.14
C ILE A 37 -43.07 5.88 -3.07
N PRO A 38 -42.75 5.96 -4.37
CA PRO A 38 -42.97 4.85 -5.29
C PRO A 38 -42.21 3.59 -4.88
N SER A 39 -42.84 2.42 -4.96
CA SER A 39 -42.25 1.12 -4.59
C SER A 39 -40.88 0.83 -5.25
N GLY A 40 -40.66 1.32 -6.47
CA GLY A 40 -39.38 1.18 -7.18
C GLY A 40 -38.21 1.95 -6.55
N GLU A 41 -38.49 3.01 -5.79
CA GLU A 41 -37.51 3.86 -5.11
C GLU A 41 -37.32 3.48 -3.64
N GLN A 42 -38.14 2.55 -3.13
CA GLN A 42 -38.02 2.08 -1.76
C GLN A 42 -36.92 1.01 -1.64
N LEU A 43 -36.05 1.18 -0.65
CA LEU A 43 -35.12 0.18 -0.15
C LEU A 43 -35.56 -0.20 1.27
N LEU A 44 -35.91 -1.45 1.49
CA LEU A 44 -36.34 -1.94 2.79
C LEU A 44 -35.23 -2.77 3.42
N LEU A 45 -34.86 -2.47 4.67
CA LEU A 45 -33.90 -3.25 5.45
C LEU A 45 -34.57 -3.90 6.66
N ILE A 46 -34.43 -5.22 6.80
CA ILE A 46 -34.82 -5.97 8.00
C ILE A 46 -33.68 -5.85 9.01
N ASP A 47 -34.01 -5.48 10.25
CA ASP A 47 -33.05 -5.36 11.37
C ASP A 47 -31.76 -4.61 10.98
N SER A 48 -31.91 -3.53 10.20
CA SER A 48 -30.84 -2.66 9.70
C SER A 48 -29.73 -3.31 8.85
N SER A 49 -29.82 -4.61 8.53
CA SER A 49 -28.70 -5.35 7.92
C SER A 49 -29.05 -6.09 6.64
N LYS A 50 -30.27 -6.67 6.55
CA LYS A 50 -30.67 -7.49 5.40
C LYS A 50 -31.61 -6.73 4.49
N VAL A 51 -31.30 -6.68 3.19
CA VAL A 51 -32.19 -6.06 2.19
C VAL A 51 -33.39 -6.97 1.93
N LEU A 52 -34.60 -6.43 2.09
CA LEU A 52 -35.83 -7.10 1.72
C LEU A 52 -36.15 -6.87 0.24
N HIS A 53 -36.11 -7.95 -0.52
CA HIS A 53 -36.46 -7.96 -1.94
C HIS A 53 -37.96 -8.21 -2.16
N ASP A 54 -38.46 -7.88 -3.35
CA ASP A 54 -39.90 -7.92 -3.64
C ASP A 54 -40.51 -9.31 -3.57
N HIS A 55 -39.75 -10.35 -3.95
CA HIS A 55 -40.17 -11.76 -3.93
C HIS A 55 -40.03 -12.42 -2.57
N GLN A 56 -39.41 -11.76 -1.59
CA GLN A 56 -39.19 -12.33 -0.27
C GLN A 56 -40.44 -12.21 0.59
N VAL A 57 -40.70 -13.25 1.39
CA VAL A 57 -41.90 -13.35 2.23
C VAL A 57 -41.52 -13.28 3.70
N LEU A 58 -42.13 -12.37 4.44
CA LEU A 58 -41.99 -12.21 5.87
C LEU A 58 -43.06 -13.03 6.60
N ILE A 59 -42.65 -14.04 7.37
CA ILE A 59 -43.56 -14.84 8.19
C ILE A 59 -43.70 -14.15 9.56
N LEU A 60 -44.90 -13.68 9.88
CA LEU A 60 -45.18 -12.97 11.13
C LEU A 60 -45.67 -13.96 12.18
N PRO A 61 -45.14 -13.99 13.41
CA PRO A 61 -45.69 -14.84 14.46
C PRO A 61 -47.10 -14.38 14.90
N PRO A 62 -47.92 -15.28 15.46
CA PRO A 62 -49.26 -14.93 15.94
C PRO A 62 -49.18 -13.94 17.11
N SER A 63 -50.04 -12.91 17.08
CA SER A 63 -50.14 -11.92 18.16
C SER A 63 -50.76 -12.58 19.40
N GLY A 64 -49.92 -12.98 20.37
CA GLY A 64 -50.40 -13.47 21.67
C GLY A 64 -49.56 -14.52 22.39
N LYS A 65 -48.42 -14.98 21.85
CA LYS A 65 -47.55 -15.95 22.55
C LYS A 65 -46.26 -15.28 23.05
N LYS A 66 -45.89 -15.55 24.31
CA LYS A 66 -44.59 -15.18 24.89
C LYS A 66 -43.45 -15.78 24.04
N PRO A 67 -42.27 -15.13 23.97
CA PRO A 67 -41.16 -15.55 23.10
C PRO A 67 -40.56 -16.95 23.41
N GLU A 68 -41.00 -17.63 24.47
CA GLU A 68 -40.40 -18.90 24.94
C GLU A 68 -41.04 -20.18 24.34
N GLU A 69 -42.14 -20.08 23.57
CA GLU A 69 -42.79 -21.24 22.94
C GLU A 69 -42.79 -21.13 21.40
N ILE A 70 -41.61 -21.31 20.79
CA ILE A 70 -41.50 -21.58 19.35
C ILE A 70 -40.74 -22.90 19.18
N THR A 71 -41.47 -24.01 19.27
CA THR A 71 -40.96 -25.34 18.94
C THR A 71 -40.71 -25.42 17.43
N LEU A 72 -39.44 -25.62 17.06
CA LEU A 72 -38.99 -25.83 15.69
C LEU A 72 -39.58 -27.14 15.15
N GLY A 73 -40.35 -27.06 14.08
CA GLY A 73 -40.88 -28.23 13.39
C GLY A 73 -40.98 -27.98 11.89
N CYS A 74 -39.97 -28.40 11.13
CA CYS A 74 -40.02 -28.41 9.67
C CYS A 74 -39.35 -29.70 9.15
N ASN A 75 -40.07 -30.81 9.20
CA ASN A 75 -39.88 -31.92 8.26
C ASN A 75 -41.10 -31.93 7.33
N PHE A 76 -40.96 -31.37 6.14
CA PHE A 76 -41.85 -31.74 5.03
C PHE A 76 -41.02 -31.83 3.76
N GLN A 77 -40.59 -33.05 3.48
CA GLN A 77 -39.94 -33.46 2.24
C GLN A 77 -41.02 -33.65 1.17
N LEU A 78 -40.89 -32.99 0.02
CA LEU A 78 -41.41 -33.52 -1.25
C LEU A 78 -40.24 -33.61 -2.23
N PRO A 79 -40.06 -34.74 -2.95
CA PRO A 79 -38.90 -34.96 -3.83
C PRO A 79 -39.19 -34.64 -5.30
N ARG A 80 -38.11 -34.32 -6.04
CA ARG A 80 -37.91 -34.18 -7.51
C ARG A 80 -37.62 -32.75 -7.97
N ASP A 81 -36.73 -32.47 -8.90
CA ASP A 81 -35.78 -33.26 -9.71
C ASP A 81 -34.64 -32.32 -10.14
N LYS A 82 -33.52 -32.91 -10.56
CA LYS A 82 -32.24 -32.25 -10.85
C LYS A 82 -32.33 -31.28 -12.05
N GLY A 83 -31.91 -30.02 -11.87
CA GLY A 83 -31.54 -29.12 -12.97
C GLY A 83 -31.41 -27.64 -12.58
N PHE A 84 -30.19 -27.09 -12.77
CA PHE A 84 -29.79 -25.67 -12.70
C PHE A 84 -29.76 -24.96 -11.33
N PRO A 85 -28.62 -24.33 -10.93
CA PRO A 85 -28.56 -23.47 -9.75
C PRO A 85 -28.93 -22.04 -10.16
N ASP A 86 -30.21 -21.71 -10.15
CA ASP A 86 -30.64 -20.32 -10.07
C ASP A 86 -30.78 -19.94 -8.59
N ASP A 87 -30.29 -18.73 -8.25
CA ASP A 87 -30.19 -18.16 -6.91
C ASP A 87 -31.55 -18.04 -6.18
N GLU A 88 -32.08 -19.16 -5.69
CA GLU A 88 -33.13 -19.21 -4.68
C GLU A 88 -32.50 -18.88 -3.32
N SER A 89 -32.24 -17.59 -3.08
CA SER A 89 -31.88 -17.08 -1.77
C SER A 89 -33.10 -17.09 -0.83
N VAL A 90 -33.50 -18.31 -0.44
CA VAL A 90 -34.34 -18.53 0.73
C VAL A 90 -33.54 -17.94 1.90
N ILE A 91 -34.02 -16.80 2.43
CA ILE A 91 -33.47 -16.24 3.65
C ILE A 91 -33.53 -17.36 4.70
N GLU A 92 -32.36 -17.87 5.09
CA GLU A 92 -32.23 -18.79 6.21
C GLU A 92 -33.06 -18.25 7.38
N ARG A 93 -33.95 -19.12 7.86
CA ARG A 93 -35.01 -18.90 8.85
C ARG A 93 -34.49 -18.53 10.26
N ASP A 94 -33.32 -17.90 10.35
CA ASP A 94 -32.61 -17.66 11.61
C ASP A 94 -32.77 -16.23 12.18
N VAL A 95 -33.65 -15.37 11.62
CA VAL A 95 -33.74 -13.95 12.07
C VAL A 95 -35.15 -13.45 12.39
N LEU A 96 -36.08 -14.32 12.77
CA LEU A 96 -37.38 -13.86 13.30
C LEU A 96 -37.62 -14.31 14.76
N SER A 97 -36.54 -14.51 15.53
CA SER A 97 -36.64 -14.68 16.99
C SER A 97 -37.05 -13.38 17.71
N ASN A 98 -36.84 -12.23 17.08
CA ASN A 98 -37.09 -10.93 17.70
C ASN A 98 -38.42 -10.37 17.20
N PHE A 99 -39.49 -10.70 17.91
CA PHE A 99 -40.71 -9.89 17.84
C PHE A 99 -40.49 -8.62 18.67
N PRO A 100 -40.82 -7.43 18.14
CA PRO A 100 -41.51 -7.17 16.88
C PRO A 100 -40.57 -7.06 15.66
N VAL A 101 -41.09 -7.42 14.47
CA VAL A 101 -40.37 -7.28 13.19
C VAL A 101 -40.21 -5.80 12.84
N VAL A 102 -38.96 -5.33 12.74
CA VAL A 102 -38.65 -3.93 12.39
C VAL A 102 -38.04 -3.84 11.00
N VAL A 103 -38.64 -3.02 10.15
CA VAL A 103 -38.18 -2.75 8.78
C VAL A 103 -37.84 -1.27 8.65
N HIS A 104 -36.68 -0.95 8.09
CA HIS A 104 -36.25 0.41 7.84
C HIS A 104 -36.52 0.79 6.39
N LEU A 105 -37.23 1.90 6.18
CA LEU A 105 -37.43 2.49 4.88
C LEU A 105 -36.24 3.41 4.55
N LEU A 106 -35.57 3.11 3.45
CA LEU A 106 -34.53 3.92 2.82
C LEU A 106 -34.94 4.22 1.38
N LEU A 107 -34.30 5.21 0.76
CA LEU A 107 -34.49 5.54 -0.65
C LEU A 107 -33.35 4.99 -1.50
N ARG A 108 -33.70 4.38 -2.63
CA ARG A 108 -32.77 4.04 -3.71
C ARG A 108 -32.49 5.31 -4.49
N LEU A 109 -31.32 5.89 -4.25
CA LEU A 109 -30.84 6.97 -5.11
C LEU A 109 -30.58 6.38 -6.51
N ARG A 110 -31.08 7.03 -7.57
CA ARG A 110 -30.71 6.71 -8.95
C ARG A 110 -29.19 6.86 -9.04
N GLY A 111 -28.52 5.72 -9.17
CA GLY A 111 -27.10 5.64 -8.87
C GLY A 111 -26.25 6.56 -9.73
N GLY A 112 -25.34 7.27 -9.07
CA GLY A 112 -24.07 7.69 -9.64
C GLY A 112 -22.95 7.19 -8.74
N LYS A 113 -22.48 5.96 -8.92
CA LYS A 113 -21.29 5.42 -8.21
C LYS A 113 -19.97 6.10 -8.66
N GLY A 114 -20.00 7.37 -9.04
CA GLY A 114 -18.96 8.01 -9.87
C GLY A 114 -18.17 9.15 -9.23
N GLY A 115 -18.62 9.69 -8.09
CA GLY A 115 -17.98 10.85 -7.48
C GLY A 115 -16.61 10.54 -6.88
N PHE A 116 -16.53 9.51 -6.03
CA PHE A 116 -15.30 9.17 -5.31
C PHE A 116 -14.15 8.77 -6.25
N GLY A 117 -14.43 7.93 -7.26
CA GLY A 117 -13.42 7.56 -8.26
C GLY A 117 -12.98 8.74 -9.13
N SER A 118 -13.90 9.63 -9.52
CA SER A 118 -13.57 10.87 -10.23
C SER A 118 -12.74 11.83 -9.38
N LEU A 119 -13.11 11.99 -8.11
CA LEU A 119 -12.39 12.79 -7.13
C LEU A 119 -10.97 12.25 -6.91
N LEU A 120 -10.80 10.94 -6.77
CA LEU A 120 -9.48 10.30 -6.64
C LEU A 120 -8.62 10.51 -7.89
N ARG A 121 -9.21 10.36 -9.09
CA ARG A 121 -8.51 10.63 -10.36
C ARG A 121 -8.12 12.10 -10.48
N GLY A 122 -9.02 13.02 -10.13
CA GLY A 122 -8.75 14.46 -10.14
C GLY A 122 -7.75 14.90 -9.07
N ALA A 123 -7.69 14.21 -7.92
CA ALA A 123 -6.71 14.47 -6.87
C ALA A 123 -5.29 14.05 -7.29
N ALA A 124 -5.15 12.94 -8.02
CA ALA A 124 -3.86 12.50 -8.55
C ALA A 124 -3.28 13.43 -9.63
N THR A 125 -4.13 14.21 -10.31
CA THR A 125 -3.74 15.20 -11.32
C THR A 125 -3.56 16.62 -10.77
N LYS A 126 -3.66 16.83 -9.45
CA LYS A 126 -3.45 18.16 -8.85
C LYS A 126 -2.03 18.67 -9.15
N ALA A 127 -1.94 19.94 -9.54
CA ALA A 127 -0.68 20.64 -9.76
C ALA A 127 0.21 20.51 -8.51
N GLY A 128 1.40 19.93 -8.68
CA GLY A 128 2.36 19.67 -7.60
C GLY A 128 2.61 18.19 -7.27
N HIS A 129 1.76 17.26 -7.75
CA HIS A 129 2.06 15.84 -7.64
C HIS A 129 3.09 15.43 -8.71
N LYS A 130 4.34 15.16 -8.29
CA LYS A 130 5.37 14.65 -9.20
C LYS A 130 4.91 13.29 -9.70
N LYS A 131 4.85 13.10 -11.03
CA LYS A 131 4.65 11.77 -11.62
C LYS A 131 5.66 10.82 -10.98
N THR A 132 5.16 9.79 -10.29
CA THR A 132 6.03 8.80 -9.67
C THR A 132 6.64 8.00 -10.81
N ASN A 133 7.94 8.13 -11.05
CA ASN A 133 8.67 7.28 -12.01
C ASN A 133 8.97 5.88 -11.45
N ASN A 134 8.37 5.51 -10.32
CA ASN A 134 8.55 4.20 -9.73
C ASN A 134 7.55 3.21 -10.33
N PHE A 135 8.04 2.39 -11.26
CA PHE A 135 7.29 1.31 -11.90
C PHE A 135 7.52 -0.06 -11.24
N ASP A 136 8.15 -0.11 -10.07
CA ASP A 136 8.48 -1.37 -9.39
C ASP A 136 7.25 -2.21 -9.00
N ALA A 137 6.08 -1.56 -8.87
CA ALA A 137 4.81 -2.22 -8.58
C ALA A 137 4.19 -2.91 -9.81
N CYS A 138 4.62 -2.57 -11.02
CA CYS A 138 4.13 -3.16 -12.25
C CYS A 138 4.60 -4.61 -12.42
N ARG A 139 3.84 -5.38 -13.20
CA ARG A 139 4.15 -6.78 -13.55
C ARG A 139 4.60 -6.88 -15.01
N ASP A 140 5.47 -7.86 -15.29
CA ASP A 140 5.83 -8.25 -16.65
C ASP A 140 4.79 -9.20 -17.27
N MET A 141 4.97 -9.55 -18.55
CA MET A 141 4.11 -10.52 -19.26
C MET A 141 4.17 -11.94 -18.67
N ASN A 142 5.16 -12.21 -17.81
CA ASN A 142 5.32 -13.47 -17.11
C ASN A 142 4.73 -13.43 -15.68
N GLY A 143 4.08 -12.32 -15.30
CA GLY A 143 3.43 -12.12 -14.00
C GLY A 143 4.37 -11.77 -12.83
N ARG A 144 5.69 -11.64 -13.07
CA ARG A 144 6.70 -11.23 -12.09
C ARG A 144 6.66 -9.72 -11.89
N ARG A 145 6.93 -9.22 -10.68
CA ARG A 145 6.99 -7.77 -10.43
C ARG A 145 8.34 -7.20 -10.87
N LEU A 146 8.31 -6.00 -11.45
CA LEU A 146 9.51 -5.33 -11.98
C LEU A 146 10.58 -5.08 -10.90
N ARG A 147 10.15 -4.90 -9.64
CA ARG A 147 11.06 -4.81 -8.48
C ARG A 147 12.05 -5.97 -8.39
N HIS A 148 11.59 -7.20 -8.60
CA HIS A 148 12.42 -8.40 -8.48
C HIS A 148 13.39 -8.50 -9.65
N VAL A 149 12.89 -8.23 -10.86
CA VAL A 149 13.69 -8.23 -12.10
C VAL A 149 14.82 -7.19 -12.02
N ASN A 150 14.51 -5.98 -11.59
CA ASN A 150 15.50 -4.91 -11.42
C ASN A 150 16.55 -5.27 -10.35
N ALA A 151 16.12 -5.91 -9.26
CA ALA A 151 17.03 -6.35 -8.20
C ALA A 151 17.98 -7.45 -8.69
N GLU A 152 17.48 -8.44 -9.44
CA GLU A 152 18.30 -9.50 -10.04
C GLU A 152 19.33 -8.92 -11.01
N LYS A 153 18.90 -8.03 -11.91
CA LYS A 153 19.81 -7.36 -12.85
C LYS A 153 20.90 -6.54 -12.14
N LYS A 154 20.52 -5.80 -11.09
CA LYS A 154 21.47 -5.02 -10.30
C LYS A 154 22.48 -5.91 -9.55
N LEU A 155 22.05 -7.08 -9.08
CA LEU A 155 22.96 -8.06 -8.47
C LEU A 155 23.93 -8.66 -9.49
N GLU A 156 23.46 -8.92 -10.71
CA GLU A 156 24.29 -9.44 -11.79
C GLU A 156 25.34 -8.43 -12.25
N GLU A 157 24.95 -7.17 -12.46
CA GLU A 157 25.88 -6.07 -12.74
C GLU A 157 26.91 -5.88 -11.62
N TRP A 158 26.47 -5.99 -10.36
CA TRP A 158 27.38 -5.90 -9.21
C TRP A 158 28.42 -7.02 -9.22
N ARG A 159 28.01 -8.24 -9.57
CA ARG A 159 28.88 -9.41 -9.69
C ARG A 159 29.83 -9.27 -10.88
N ALA A 160 29.36 -8.81 -12.03
CA ALA A 160 30.19 -8.58 -13.22
C ALA A 160 31.29 -7.53 -12.94
N GLY A 161 30.94 -6.43 -12.27
CA GLY A 161 31.91 -5.41 -11.85
C GLY A 161 32.83 -5.83 -10.70
N ALA A 162 32.65 -7.03 -10.11
CA ALA A 162 33.51 -7.49 -9.01
C ALA A 162 34.93 -7.79 -9.49
N GLU A 163 35.09 -8.29 -10.72
CA GLU A 163 36.41 -8.59 -11.30
C GLU A 163 37.17 -7.30 -11.62
N GLU A 164 36.51 -6.29 -12.17
CA GLU A 164 37.10 -4.97 -12.42
C GLU A 164 37.53 -4.29 -11.10
N ARG A 165 36.67 -4.32 -10.07
CA ARG A 165 37.01 -3.79 -8.74
C ARG A 165 38.18 -4.53 -8.08
N LYS A 166 38.38 -5.82 -8.35
CA LYS A 166 39.55 -6.57 -7.87
C LYS A 166 40.81 -6.10 -8.60
N LEU A 167 40.73 -5.94 -9.93
CA LEU A 167 41.86 -5.50 -10.75
C LEU A 167 42.31 -4.08 -10.37
N GLU A 168 41.36 -3.17 -10.14
CA GLU A 168 41.62 -1.80 -9.71
C GLU A 168 42.29 -1.74 -8.33
N LYS A 169 41.82 -2.55 -7.37
CA LYS A 169 42.48 -2.69 -6.05
C LYS A 169 43.91 -3.21 -6.17
N VAL A 170 44.15 -4.21 -7.03
CA VAL A 170 45.50 -4.74 -7.27
C VAL A 170 46.41 -3.68 -7.90
N ALA A 171 45.90 -2.88 -8.84
CA ALA A 171 46.63 -1.78 -9.46
C ALA A 171 46.96 -0.67 -8.45
N GLU A 172 46.00 -0.27 -7.60
CA GLU A 172 46.24 0.70 -6.53
C GLU A 172 47.28 0.20 -5.53
N ASP A 173 47.20 -1.06 -5.12
CA ASP A 173 48.17 -1.66 -4.19
C ASP A 173 49.56 -1.73 -4.81
N PHE A 174 49.65 -1.96 -6.12
CA PHE A 174 50.93 -1.92 -6.84
C PHE A 174 51.51 -0.50 -6.92
N LEU A 175 50.68 0.51 -7.23
CA LEU A 175 51.10 1.92 -7.20
C LEU A 175 51.55 2.35 -5.81
N LYS A 176 50.83 1.95 -4.76
CA LYS A 176 51.18 2.22 -3.36
C LYS A 176 52.47 1.52 -2.93
N LYS A 177 52.74 0.31 -3.43
CA LYS A 177 54.03 -0.38 -3.19
C LYS A 177 55.17 0.33 -3.91
N LYS A 178 54.99 0.68 -5.18
CA LYS A 178 55.99 1.41 -5.98
C LYS A 178 56.31 2.79 -5.42
N SER A 179 55.30 3.54 -4.95
CA SER A 179 55.54 4.84 -4.32
C SER A 179 56.29 4.70 -2.98
N LYS A 180 55.99 3.68 -2.17
CA LYS A 180 56.75 3.37 -0.94
C LYS A 180 58.21 2.97 -1.22
N GLU A 181 58.47 2.20 -2.28
CA GLU A 181 59.83 1.85 -2.71
C GLU A 181 60.62 3.06 -3.22
N ALA A 182 60.00 3.90 -4.06
CA ALA A 182 60.64 5.13 -4.55
C ALA A 182 60.98 6.11 -3.43
N VAL A 183 60.12 6.23 -2.40
CA VAL A 183 60.39 7.04 -1.21
C VAL A 183 61.55 6.46 -0.38
N LYS A 184 61.66 5.12 -0.27
CA LYS A 184 62.80 4.48 0.40
C LYS A 184 64.11 4.71 -0.34
N ILE A 185 64.12 4.52 -1.66
CA ILE A 185 65.30 4.70 -2.51
C ILE A 185 65.72 6.18 -2.56
N GLY A 186 64.78 7.12 -2.64
CA GLY A 186 65.05 8.56 -2.59
C GLY A 186 65.63 9.03 -1.26
N LYS A 187 65.22 8.41 -0.14
CA LYS A 187 65.79 8.69 1.19
C LYS A 187 67.23 8.18 1.35
N THR A 188 67.57 7.04 0.75
CA THR A 188 68.93 6.47 0.84
C THR A 188 69.89 7.06 -0.18
N ALA A 189 69.43 7.39 -1.40
CA ALA A 189 70.32 7.92 -2.45
C ALA A 189 70.52 9.45 -2.38
N GLY A 190 69.52 10.21 -1.90
CA GLY A 190 69.56 11.68 -1.89
C GLY A 190 70.33 12.30 -0.72
N VAL A 191 70.42 11.62 0.43
CA VAL A 191 71.11 12.13 1.62
C VAL A 191 72.63 12.02 1.45
N ASP A 192 73.12 10.86 1.00
CA ASP A 192 74.57 10.60 0.86
C ASP A 192 75.26 11.41 -0.24
N SER A 193 74.55 11.75 -1.33
CA SER A 193 75.13 12.54 -2.43
C SER A 193 75.09 14.04 -2.17
N ALA A 194 74.02 14.54 -1.52
CA ALA A 194 73.86 15.95 -1.21
C ALA A 194 74.80 16.40 -0.08
N GLU A 195 75.00 15.58 0.96
CA GLU A 195 75.93 15.89 2.04
C GLU A 195 77.38 15.99 1.56
N LYS A 196 77.80 15.10 0.64
CA LYS A 196 79.13 15.17 0.01
C LYS A 196 79.33 16.44 -0.80
N TYR A 197 78.30 16.90 -1.52
CA TYR A 197 78.38 18.13 -2.32
C TYR A 197 78.45 19.38 -1.44
N VAL A 198 77.61 19.44 -0.39
CA VAL A 198 77.59 20.56 0.56
C VAL A 198 78.89 20.62 1.37
N ALA A 199 79.45 19.49 1.79
CA ALA A 199 80.73 19.43 2.49
C ALA A 199 81.89 19.98 1.64
N LYS A 200 81.91 19.66 0.33
CA LYS A 200 82.90 20.19 -0.60
C LYS A 200 82.81 21.72 -0.74
N TYR A 201 81.60 22.26 -0.89
CA TYR A 201 81.39 23.72 -0.99
C TYR A 201 81.80 24.47 0.28
N ARG A 202 81.57 23.90 1.47
CA ARG A 202 82.02 24.50 2.74
C ARG A 202 83.53 24.56 2.83
N ALA A 203 84.22 23.45 2.52
CA ALA A 203 85.67 23.38 2.54
C ALA A 203 86.31 24.36 1.53
N ASP A 204 85.72 24.51 0.34
CA ASP A 204 86.23 25.45 -0.67
C ASP A 204 85.96 26.91 -0.27
N SER A 205 84.83 27.19 0.40
CA SER A 205 84.52 28.51 0.94
C SER A 205 85.46 28.93 2.08
N GLU A 206 85.82 28.00 2.96
CA GLU A 206 86.78 28.25 4.05
C GLU A 206 88.17 28.58 3.50
N LYS A 207 88.64 27.84 2.50
CA LYS A 207 89.89 28.15 1.79
C LYS A 207 89.86 29.54 1.15
N CYS A 208 88.76 29.90 0.49
CA CYS A 208 88.61 31.24 -0.09
C CYS A 208 88.67 32.33 0.99
N ARG A 209 88.02 32.13 2.14
CA ARG A 209 88.05 33.09 3.25
C ARG A 209 89.46 33.22 3.84
N GLU A 210 90.18 32.13 4.03
CA GLU A 210 91.56 32.17 4.52
C GLU A 210 92.50 32.93 3.58
N VAL A 211 92.34 32.75 2.26
CA VAL A 211 93.15 33.47 1.27
C VAL A 211 92.87 34.98 1.35
N VAL A 212 91.60 35.37 1.46
CA VAL A 212 91.21 36.78 1.58
C VAL A 212 91.70 37.37 2.90
N GLU A 213 91.56 36.65 4.02
CA GLU A 213 92.07 37.11 5.31
C GLU A 213 93.59 37.27 5.32
N LYS A 214 94.33 36.36 4.68
CA LYS A 214 95.79 36.50 4.50
C LYS A 214 96.13 37.73 3.68
N ALA A 215 95.46 37.93 2.54
CA ALA A 215 95.69 39.09 1.69
C ALA A 215 95.39 40.42 2.41
N ILE A 216 94.30 40.50 3.18
CA ILE A 216 93.97 41.69 3.98
C ILE A 216 95.05 41.91 5.07
N ARG A 217 95.46 40.86 5.77
CA ARG A 217 96.48 40.95 6.82
C ARG A 217 97.83 41.41 6.27
N ASP A 218 98.21 40.94 5.09
CA ASP A 218 99.44 41.33 4.42
C ASP A 218 99.37 42.77 3.89
N SER A 219 98.20 43.29 3.53
CA SER A 219 98.02 44.69 3.09
C SER A 219 98.01 45.74 4.21
N VAL A 220 97.83 45.32 5.46
CA VAL A 220 97.74 46.21 6.63
C VAL A 220 99.09 46.32 7.37
N LYS A 221 100.16 45.71 6.85
CA LYS A 221 101.55 45.89 7.28
C LYS A 221 102.30 46.79 6.31
#